data_AF-A0A7S7P3C2-F1
#
_entry.id   AF-A0A7S7P3C2-F1
#
_cell.length_a   1.000
_cell.length_b   1.000
_cell.length_c   1.000
_cell.angle_alpha   90.00
_cell.angle_beta   90.00
_cell.angle_gamma   90.00
#
_symmetry.space_group_name_H-M   'P 1'
#
loop_
_entity.id
_entity.type
_entity.pdbx_description
1 polymer ?
#
loop_
_entity_poly.entity_id
_entity_poly.type
_entity_poly.pdbx_seq_one_letter_code
_entity_poly.pdbx_strand_id
1 'polypeptide(L)'
;MLNETKHLLRLQDVQALLASGSLDANLAHHAELARRLVGATSCSVMLLNGETPDDLRMRLCASAGDMPAEAADALVGSGEGICGRVLASGRALLVDDIDRSEFASLARRRRAAVPALMSAPVRIDARIVGVLNVSGVAFSEAELQLLEVIALFIGKSAQVIQLQGLLASRFAQMALVRNAHDSGTIAADTAYQNPEEVARILARSFYKEMTRAGFAPGQIVSAATELIGQLGGAIQQTGKAGRQ
;
A
#
# COMPACT_ATOMS: atom_id res chain seq x y z
N MET A 1 -19.69 -10.80 29.64
CA MET A 1 -19.98 -9.35 29.53
C MET A 1 -18.76 -8.48 29.21
N LEU A 2 -17.80 -8.19 30.11
CA LEU A 2 -16.72 -7.22 29.82
C LEU A 2 -15.82 -7.60 28.62
N ASN A 3 -15.60 -8.90 28.40
CA ASN A 3 -14.80 -9.39 27.28
C ASN A 3 -15.57 -9.33 25.95
N GLU A 4 -16.88 -9.66 25.96
CA GLU A 4 -17.73 -9.60 24.77
C GLU A 4 -17.86 -8.18 24.23
N THR A 5 -18.00 -7.18 25.11
CA THR A 5 -18.05 -5.77 24.69
C THR A 5 -16.72 -5.31 24.05
N LYS A 6 -15.57 -5.74 24.60
CA LYS A 6 -14.25 -5.46 24.00
C LYS A 6 -14.08 -6.10 22.63
N HIS A 7 -14.52 -7.35 22.46
CA HIS A 7 -14.47 -8.03 21.16
C HIS A 7 -15.37 -7.35 20.13
N LEU A 8 -16.58 -6.94 20.53
CA LEU A 8 -17.52 -6.25 19.64
C LEU A 8 -16.98 -4.88 19.19
N LEU A 9 -16.37 -4.11 20.09
CA LEU A 9 -15.70 -2.84 19.78
C LEU A 9 -14.56 -3.04 18.78
N ARG A 10 -13.70 -4.04 18.98
CA ARG A 10 -12.63 -4.38 18.03
C ARG A 10 -13.17 -4.74 16.65
N LEU A 11 -14.32 -5.41 16.59
CA LEU A 11 -14.95 -5.81 15.33
C LEU A 11 -15.57 -4.61 14.59
N GLN A 12 -16.15 -3.66 15.33
CA GLN A 12 -16.59 -2.37 14.76
C GLN A 12 -15.42 -1.53 14.25
N ASP A 13 -14.31 -1.50 14.99
CA ASP A 13 -13.09 -0.81 14.56
C ASP A 13 -12.50 -1.44 13.28
N VAL A 14 -12.57 -2.78 13.13
CA VAL A 14 -12.19 -3.46 11.89
C VAL A 14 -13.15 -3.10 10.74
N GLN A 15 -14.46 -2.98 10.99
CA GLN A 15 -15.41 -2.52 9.97
C GLN A 15 -15.11 -1.10 9.50
N ALA A 16 -14.65 -0.22 10.39
CA ALA A 16 -14.28 1.16 10.03
C ALA A 16 -13.11 1.23 9.04
N LEU A 17 -12.29 0.17 8.92
CA LEU A 17 -11.25 0.07 7.87
C LEU A 17 -11.85 0.07 6.45
N LEU A 18 -13.13 -0.26 6.29
CA LEU A 18 -13.82 -0.24 4.99
C LEU A 18 -14.44 1.12 4.63
N ALA A 19 -14.30 2.13 5.49
CA ALA A 19 -14.91 3.44 5.27
C ALA A 19 -14.35 4.17 4.02
N SER A 20 -15.22 4.97 3.40
CA SER A 20 -15.00 5.66 2.13
C SER A 20 -14.18 6.95 2.27
N GLY A 21 -13.22 7.16 1.36
CA GLY A 21 -12.30 8.31 1.32
C GLY A 21 -11.23 8.16 0.23
N SER A 22 -10.31 9.13 0.11
CA SER A 22 -9.14 8.97 -0.76
C SER A 22 -8.18 7.91 -0.19
N LEU A 23 -7.38 7.27 -1.05
CA LEU A 23 -6.46 6.19 -0.65
C LEU A 23 -5.52 6.63 0.48
N ASP A 24 -4.88 7.79 0.33
CA ASP A 24 -3.89 8.29 1.29
C ASP A 24 -4.50 8.62 2.66
N ALA A 25 -5.67 9.28 2.67
CA ALA A 25 -6.37 9.61 3.92
C ALA A 25 -6.85 8.34 4.65
N ASN A 26 -7.25 7.32 3.89
CA ASN A 26 -7.65 6.03 4.45
C ASN A 26 -6.48 5.25 5.03
N LEU A 27 -5.30 5.25 4.38
CA LEU A 27 -4.13 4.53 4.90
C LEU A 27 -3.63 5.07 6.24
N ALA A 28 -3.65 6.39 6.45
CA ALA A 28 -3.30 6.99 7.73
C ALA A 28 -4.29 6.57 8.84
N HIS A 29 -5.58 6.59 8.54
CA HIS A 29 -6.61 6.13 9.46
C HIS A 29 -6.46 4.63 9.79
N HIS A 30 -6.18 3.81 8.77
CA HIS A 30 -5.94 2.38 8.95
C HIS A 30 -4.72 2.10 9.81
N ALA A 31 -3.63 2.86 9.63
CA ALA A 31 -2.43 2.72 10.44
C ALA A 31 -2.72 3.03 11.92
N GLU A 32 -3.50 4.07 12.21
CA GLU A 32 -3.88 4.41 13.59
C GLU A 32 -4.83 3.36 14.21
N LEU A 33 -5.82 2.88 13.44
CA LEU A 33 -6.70 1.80 13.90
C LEU A 33 -5.91 0.52 14.16
N ALA A 34 -5.03 0.12 13.24
CA ALA A 34 -4.18 -1.05 13.40
C ALA A 34 -3.34 -0.95 14.68
N ARG A 35 -2.68 0.20 14.88
CA ARG A 35 -1.89 0.50 16.08
C ARG A 35 -2.70 0.32 17.36
N ARG A 36 -3.90 0.87 17.42
CA ARG A 36 -4.78 0.78 18.60
C ARG A 36 -5.31 -0.63 18.85
N LEU A 37 -5.71 -1.33 17.78
CA LEU A 37 -6.31 -2.68 17.87
C LEU A 37 -5.34 -3.71 18.46
N VAL A 38 -4.07 -3.65 18.05
CA VAL A 38 -3.01 -4.56 18.52
C VAL A 38 -2.19 -3.99 19.68
N GLY A 39 -2.55 -2.81 20.22
CA GLY A 39 -1.87 -2.20 21.36
C GLY A 39 -0.41 -1.77 21.08
N ALA A 40 -0.09 -1.42 19.84
CA ALA A 40 1.26 -1.03 19.43
C ALA A 40 1.60 0.42 19.78
N THR A 41 2.90 0.70 19.90
CA THR A 41 3.44 2.06 20.07
C THR A 41 3.49 2.81 18.74
N SER A 42 3.80 2.10 17.65
CA SER A 42 3.81 2.67 16.30
C SER A 42 3.32 1.67 15.27
N CYS A 43 2.80 2.19 14.16
CA CYS A 43 2.36 1.43 13.01
C CYS A 43 2.81 2.12 11.71
N SER A 44 3.11 1.34 10.68
CA SER A 44 3.43 1.84 9.34
C SER A 44 2.85 0.94 8.26
N VAL A 45 2.36 1.56 7.19
CA VAL A 45 1.98 0.87 5.95
C VAL A 45 2.99 1.24 4.90
N MET A 46 3.68 0.23 4.37
CA MET A 46 4.59 0.39 3.25
C MET A 46 4.03 -0.32 2.03
N LEU A 47 3.92 0.38 0.90
CA LEU A 47 3.43 -0.19 -0.35
C LEU A 47 4.56 -0.29 -1.37
N LEU A 48 4.47 -1.28 -2.24
CA LEU A 48 5.39 -1.46 -3.35
C LEU A 48 5.25 -0.32 -4.35
N ASN A 49 6.37 0.16 -4.83
CA ASN A 49 6.49 1.13 -5.91
C ASN A 49 7.56 0.64 -6.88
N GLY A 50 7.21 0.45 -8.16
CA GLY A 50 8.15 0.03 -9.21
C GLY A 50 7.54 -0.91 -10.23
N GLU A 51 7.85 -0.69 -11.51
CA GLU A 51 7.24 -1.38 -12.66
C GLU A 51 7.86 -2.75 -12.97
N THR A 52 9.07 -3.01 -12.49
CA THR A 52 9.84 -4.23 -12.75
C THR A 52 10.23 -4.93 -11.46
N PRO A 53 10.39 -6.28 -11.46
CA PRO A 53 10.77 -7.05 -10.27
C PRO A 53 12.05 -6.54 -9.58
N ASP A 54 13.00 -6.04 -10.36
CA ASP A 54 14.30 -5.56 -9.86
C ASP A 54 14.25 -4.15 -9.25
N ASP A 55 13.19 -3.38 -9.53
CA ASP A 55 13.01 -2.00 -9.04
C ASP A 55 11.87 -1.88 -8.01
N LEU A 56 11.24 -3.00 -7.64
CA LEU A 56 10.19 -3.07 -6.61
C LEU A 56 10.78 -2.73 -5.23
N ARG A 57 10.67 -1.46 -4.87
CA ARG A 57 11.02 -0.94 -3.54
C ARG A 57 9.73 -0.62 -2.79
N MET A 58 9.68 -0.99 -1.52
CA MET A 58 8.61 -0.53 -0.63
C MET A 58 8.90 0.87 -0.14
N ARG A 59 7.89 1.74 -0.18
CA ARG A 59 7.94 3.11 0.35
C ARG A 59 6.90 3.26 1.46
N LEU A 60 7.21 4.06 2.47
CA LEU A 60 6.26 4.43 3.50
C LEU A 60 5.11 5.26 2.89
N CYS A 61 3.87 4.79 3.04
CA CYS A 61 2.67 5.49 2.57
C CYS A 61 1.86 6.10 3.71
N ALA A 62 1.91 5.48 4.89
CA ALA A 62 1.24 5.97 6.08
C ALA A 62 1.95 5.49 7.35
N SER A 63 1.85 6.27 8.41
CA SER A 63 2.35 5.90 9.73
C SER A 63 1.49 6.49 10.84
N ALA A 64 1.53 5.87 12.01
CA ALA A 64 0.86 6.33 13.22
C ALA A 64 1.71 6.03 14.46
N GLY A 65 1.64 6.90 15.47
CA GLY A 65 2.46 6.81 16.67
C GLY A 65 3.90 7.31 16.48
N ASP A 66 4.77 6.97 17.43
CA ASP A 66 6.14 7.50 17.48
C ASP A 66 7.07 6.79 16.49
N MET A 67 7.23 7.42 15.33
CA MET A 67 8.10 6.97 14.25
C MET A 67 9.28 7.94 14.08
N PRO A 68 10.52 7.43 13.99
CA PRO A 68 11.68 8.28 13.76
C PRO A 68 11.56 8.97 12.39
N ALA A 69 11.96 10.24 12.30
CA ALA A 69 11.85 11.04 11.08
C ALA A 69 12.54 10.38 9.87
N GLU A 70 13.62 9.64 10.10
CA GLU A 70 14.38 8.88 9.10
C GLU A 70 13.59 7.73 8.45
N ALA A 71 12.48 7.29 9.07
CA ALA A 71 11.63 6.26 8.51
C ALA A 71 10.82 6.74 7.30
N ALA A 72 10.61 8.04 7.15
CA ALA A 72 9.84 8.61 6.04
C ALA A 72 10.53 8.42 4.67
N ASP A 73 11.86 8.49 4.66
CA ASP A 73 12.67 8.41 3.43
C ASP A 73 13.17 6.97 3.15
N ALA A 74 12.73 5.98 3.94
CA ALA A 74 13.17 4.62 3.82
C ALA A 74 12.60 3.92 2.58
N LEU A 75 13.49 3.46 1.69
CA LEU A 75 13.18 2.52 0.61
C LEU A 75 13.69 1.13 0.99
N VAL A 76 12.83 0.13 0.97
CA VAL A 76 13.18 -1.25 1.37
C VAL A 76 12.98 -2.21 0.21
N GLY A 77 14.03 -2.92 -0.19
CA GLY A 77 13.97 -3.94 -1.23
C GLY A 77 13.45 -5.29 -0.74
N SER A 78 13.18 -6.21 -1.67
CA SER A 78 12.83 -7.60 -1.35
C SER A 78 14.00 -8.31 -0.66
N GLY A 79 13.73 -9.07 0.40
CA GLY A 79 14.75 -9.77 1.20
C GLY A 79 15.55 -8.92 2.21
N GLU A 80 15.41 -7.59 2.18
CA GLU A 80 16.07 -6.68 3.13
C GLU A 80 15.27 -6.55 4.44
N GLY A 81 15.86 -6.98 5.56
CA GLY A 81 15.27 -6.85 6.89
C GLY A 81 13.96 -7.62 7.07
N ILE A 82 13.15 -7.19 8.03
CA ILE A 82 11.86 -7.84 8.34
C ILE A 82 10.87 -7.67 7.18
N CYS A 83 10.69 -6.44 6.69
CA CYS A 83 9.73 -6.14 5.62
C CYS A 83 10.05 -6.93 4.35
N GLY A 84 11.32 -6.95 3.93
CA GLY A 84 11.75 -7.68 2.74
C GLY A 84 11.55 -9.18 2.88
N ARG A 85 11.71 -9.75 4.08
CA ARG A 85 11.42 -11.17 4.34
C ARG A 85 9.94 -11.50 4.28
N VAL A 86 9.07 -10.65 4.84
CA VAL A 86 7.62 -10.82 4.76
C VAL A 86 7.15 -10.71 3.31
N LEU A 87 7.70 -9.75 2.55
CA LEU A 87 7.42 -9.60 1.13
C LEU A 87 7.82 -10.85 0.33
N ALA A 88 9.02 -11.37 0.53
CA ALA A 88 9.54 -12.52 -0.21
C ALA A 88 8.85 -13.84 0.15
N SER A 89 8.53 -14.05 1.44
CA SER A 89 7.92 -15.30 1.92
C SER A 89 6.39 -15.30 1.85
N GLY A 90 5.78 -14.11 1.86
CA GLY A 90 4.35 -13.95 2.07
C GLY A 90 3.86 -14.41 3.44
N ARG A 91 4.73 -14.56 4.44
CA ARG A 91 4.31 -14.98 5.79
C ARG A 91 4.49 -13.84 6.76
N ALA A 92 3.49 -13.63 7.62
CA ALA A 92 3.62 -12.69 8.72
C ALA A 92 4.74 -13.14 9.68
N LEU A 93 5.36 -12.17 10.34
CA LEU A 93 6.53 -12.40 11.18
C LEU A 93 6.38 -11.63 12.48
N LEU A 94 6.57 -12.34 13.60
CA LEU A 94 6.66 -11.81 14.95
C LEU A 94 8.12 -11.89 15.42
N VAL A 95 8.67 -10.77 15.88
CA VAL A 95 9.98 -10.68 16.53
C VAL A 95 9.75 -10.19 17.95
N ASP A 96 10.10 -11.00 18.94
CA ASP A 96 9.95 -10.61 20.36
C ASP A 96 10.95 -9.53 20.78
N ASP A 97 12.19 -9.62 20.27
CA ASP A 97 13.26 -8.68 20.57
C ASP A 97 14.17 -8.50 19.36
N ILE A 98 14.10 -7.31 18.75
CA ILE A 98 14.85 -6.96 17.55
C ILE A 98 16.36 -7.04 17.75
N ASP A 99 16.87 -6.65 18.92
CA ASP A 99 18.31 -6.61 19.21
C ASP A 99 18.90 -8.01 19.38
N ARG A 100 18.03 -9.00 19.68
CA ARG A 100 18.41 -10.41 19.85
C ARG A 100 18.02 -11.28 18.65
N SER A 101 17.44 -10.68 17.61
CA SER A 101 17.02 -11.38 16.40
C SER A 101 18.13 -11.39 15.33
N GLU A 102 17.96 -12.23 14.32
CA GLU A 102 18.80 -12.20 13.12
C GLU A 102 18.75 -10.86 12.35
N PHE A 103 17.75 -10.02 12.62
CA PHE A 103 17.59 -8.71 12.00
C PHE A 103 18.28 -7.58 12.77
N ALA A 104 18.94 -7.86 13.91
CA ALA A 104 19.57 -6.86 14.77
C ALA A 104 20.59 -5.98 14.02
N SER A 105 21.30 -6.54 13.04
CA SER A 105 22.26 -5.81 12.22
C SER A 105 21.60 -4.76 11.32
N LEU A 106 20.37 -5.02 10.89
CA LEU A 106 19.55 -4.20 9.99
C LEU A 106 18.56 -3.29 10.75
N ALA A 107 18.49 -3.43 12.07
CA ALA A 107 17.59 -2.67 12.91
C ALA A 107 17.99 -1.19 12.95
N ARG A 108 17.07 -0.32 12.53
CA ARG A 108 17.27 1.14 12.58
C ARG A 108 17.30 1.69 14.01
N ARG A 109 16.56 1.08 14.94
CA ARG A 109 16.54 1.43 16.36
C ARG A 109 17.17 0.31 17.18
N ARG A 110 18.50 0.32 17.33
CA ARG A 110 19.18 -0.55 18.29
C ARG A 110 18.92 -0.08 19.71
N ARG A 111 18.71 -1.00 20.66
CA ARG A 111 18.42 -0.72 22.07
C ARG A 111 17.15 0.12 22.28
N ALA A 112 16.13 -0.13 21.45
CA ALA A 112 14.86 0.57 21.56
C ALA A 112 14.14 0.19 22.86
N ALA A 113 13.41 1.15 23.45
CA ALA A 113 12.47 0.85 24.55
C ALA A 113 11.30 -0.08 24.14
N VAL A 114 11.19 -0.36 22.84
CA VAL A 114 10.09 -1.03 22.17
C VAL A 114 10.69 -2.14 21.30
N PRO A 115 11.07 -3.29 21.90
CA PRO A 115 11.91 -4.30 21.26
C PRO A 115 11.13 -5.23 20.32
N ALA A 116 9.81 -5.37 20.51
CA ALA A 116 8.98 -6.29 19.75
C ALA A 116 8.44 -5.68 18.46
N LEU A 117 8.38 -6.47 17.40
CA LEU A 117 7.81 -6.08 16.10
C LEU A 117 6.93 -7.17 15.54
N MET A 118 5.87 -6.76 14.86
CA MET A 118 5.11 -7.64 13.96
C MET A 118 5.07 -7.02 12.57
N SER A 119 5.11 -7.87 11.55
CA SER A 119 4.96 -7.47 10.15
C SER A 119 4.06 -8.45 9.43
N ALA A 120 3.03 -7.94 8.76
CA ALA A 120 2.05 -8.72 8.02
C ALA A 120 1.97 -8.27 6.55
N PRO A 121 1.83 -9.19 5.59
CA PRO A 121 1.71 -8.83 4.18
C PRO A 121 0.33 -8.23 3.88
N VAL A 122 0.33 -7.05 3.23
CA VAL A 122 -0.90 -6.45 2.68
C VAL A 122 -1.16 -7.04 1.30
N ARG A 123 -2.35 -7.60 1.10
CA ARG A 123 -2.69 -8.32 -0.13
C ARG A 123 -3.88 -7.74 -0.86
N ILE A 124 -3.77 -7.74 -2.17
CA ILE A 124 -4.92 -7.63 -3.08
C ILE A 124 -5.00 -8.97 -3.81
N ASP A 125 -6.03 -9.73 -3.48
CA ASP A 125 -6.23 -11.11 -3.93
C ASP A 125 -5.00 -11.99 -3.64
N ALA A 126 -4.37 -12.60 -4.65
CA ALA A 126 -3.19 -13.44 -4.46
C ALA A 126 -1.87 -12.66 -4.39
N ARG A 127 -1.87 -11.35 -4.67
CA ARG A 127 -0.65 -10.53 -4.78
C ARG A 127 -0.39 -9.76 -3.51
N ILE A 128 0.87 -9.76 -3.06
CA ILE A 128 1.35 -8.87 -1.99
C ILE A 128 1.64 -7.51 -2.61
N VAL A 129 0.98 -6.47 -2.09
CA VAL A 129 1.12 -5.08 -2.56
C VAL A 129 1.91 -4.21 -1.58
N GLY A 130 2.25 -4.76 -0.41
CA GLY A 130 2.97 -4.06 0.63
C GLY A 130 3.02 -4.84 1.93
N VAL A 131 3.41 -4.15 3.01
CA VAL A 131 3.49 -4.69 4.36
C VAL A 131 2.92 -3.70 5.38
N LEU A 132 2.28 -4.25 6.40
CA LEU A 132 1.82 -3.55 7.59
C LEU A 132 2.77 -3.91 8.73
N ASN A 133 3.45 -2.93 9.31
CA ASN A 133 4.41 -3.15 10.39
C ASN A 133 3.98 -2.42 11.65
N VAL A 134 4.13 -3.07 12.80
CA VAL A 134 3.92 -2.46 14.11
C VAL A 134 5.11 -2.72 15.03
N SER A 135 5.36 -1.79 15.95
CA SER A 135 6.34 -1.98 17.02
C SER A 135 5.70 -1.73 18.38
N GLY A 136 6.04 -2.55 19.36
CA GLY A 136 5.46 -2.54 20.71
C GLY A 136 6.41 -3.11 21.76
N VAL A 137 5.93 -3.18 23.00
CA VAL A 137 6.71 -3.73 24.11
C VAL A 137 6.81 -5.25 24.00
N ALA A 138 5.68 -5.90 23.75
CA ALA A 138 5.55 -7.33 23.54
C ALA A 138 4.30 -7.59 22.71
N PHE A 139 4.30 -8.70 21.98
CA PHE A 139 3.14 -9.17 21.23
C PHE A 139 2.97 -10.68 21.39
N SER A 140 1.76 -11.14 21.14
CA SER A 140 1.36 -12.54 21.14
C SER A 140 0.98 -12.99 19.73
N GLU A 141 0.93 -14.31 19.53
CA GLU A 141 0.47 -14.89 18.26
C GLU A 141 -0.97 -14.48 17.91
N ALA A 142 -1.81 -14.24 18.92
CA ALA A 142 -3.18 -13.74 18.71
C ALA A 142 -3.19 -12.31 18.16
N GLU A 143 -2.25 -11.47 18.57
CA GLU A 143 -2.08 -10.12 18.02
C GLU A 143 -1.50 -10.14 16.61
N LEU A 144 -0.62 -11.11 16.31
CA LEU A 144 -0.14 -11.34 14.94
C LEU A 144 -1.29 -11.74 14.01
N GLN A 145 -2.14 -12.68 14.43
CA GLN A 145 -3.32 -13.09 13.68
C GLN A 145 -4.29 -11.91 13.45
N LEU A 146 -4.50 -11.07 14.47
CA LEU A 146 -5.31 -9.86 14.33
C LEU A 146 -4.67 -8.88 13.33
N LEU A 147 -3.35 -8.72 13.36
CA LEU A 147 -2.62 -7.88 12.41
C LEU A 147 -2.77 -8.39 10.97
N GLU A 148 -2.71 -9.70 10.75
CA GLU A 148 -2.95 -10.32 9.44
C GLU A 148 -4.36 -10.01 8.93
N VAL A 149 -5.38 -10.12 9.79
CA VAL A 149 -6.76 -9.74 9.43
C VAL A 149 -6.80 -8.26 9.03
N ILE A 150 -6.22 -7.37 9.83
CA ILE A 150 -6.18 -5.93 9.53
C ILE A 150 -5.48 -5.67 8.19
N ALA A 151 -4.35 -6.34 7.90
CA ALA A 151 -3.63 -6.20 6.64
C ALA A 151 -4.48 -6.64 5.43
N LEU A 152 -5.32 -7.66 5.56
CA LEU A 152 -6.28 -8.05 4.53
C LEU A 152 -7.33 -6.95 4.29
N PHE A 153 -7.85 -6.34 5.36
CA PHE A 153 -8.81 -5.24 5.24
C PHE A 153 -8.21 -4.00 4.57
N ILE A 154 -6.97 -3.65 4.90
CA ILE A 154 -6.24 -2.56 4.23
C ILE A 154 -6.14 -2.81 2.73
N GLY A 155 -5.71 -4.02 2.34
CA GLY A 155 -5.62 -4.39 0.92
C GLY A 155 -6.96 -4.33 0.20
N LYS A 156 -8.03 -4.82 0.85
CA LYS A 156 -9.40 -4.75 0.29
C LYS A 156 -9.92 -3.32 0.17
N SER A 157 -9.68 -2.47 1.16
CA SER A 157 -10.07 -1.06 1.10
C SER A 157 -9.34 -0.32 -0.03
N ALA A 158 -8.03 -0.56 -0.18
CA ALA A 158 -7.26 -0.02 -1.31
C ALA A 158 -7.84 -0.44 -2.67
N GLN A 159 -8.18 -1.74 -2.83
CA GLN A 159 -8.82 -2.26 -4.03
C GLN A 159 -10.18 -1.58 -4.32
N VAL A 160 -11.03 -1.42 -3.30
CA VAL A 160 -12.35 -0.77 -3.43
C VAL A 160 -12.21 0.69 -3.87
N ILE A 161 -11.32 1.46 -3.22
CA ILE A 161 -11.09 2.88 -3.54
C ILE A 161 -10.63 3.04 -4.98
N GLN A 162 -9.71 2.19 -5.43
CA GLN A 162 -9.23 2.21 -6.80
C GLN A 162 -10.35 1.89 -7.80
N LEU A 163 -11.14 0.85 -7.55
CA LEU A 163 -12.27 0.49 -8.40
C LEU A 163 -13.30 1.62 -8.48
N GLN A 164 -13.61 2.26 -7.35
CA GLN A 164 -14.48 3.44 -7.33
C GLN A 164 -13.93 4.58 -8.18
N GLY A 165 -12.62 4.85 -8.12
CA GLY A 165 -11.96 5.84 -8.97
C GLY A 165 -12.05 5.52 -10.47
N LEU A 166 -11.85 4.27 -10.85
CA LEU A 166 -12.01 3.81 -12.23
C LEU A 166 -13.46 3.92 -12.72
N LEU A 167 -14.42 3.55 -11.86
CA LEU A 167 -15.85 3.69 -12.14
C LEU A 167 -16.31 5.15 -12.14
N ALA A 168 -15.60 6.08 -11.50
CA ALA A 168 -15.91 7.50 -11.58
C ALA A 168 -15.36 8.17 -12.86
N SER A 169 -14.30 7.61 -13.45
CA SER A 169 -13.63 8.18 -14.62
C SER A 169 -14.20 7.63 -15.94
N ARG A 170 -14.88 8.49 -16.71
CA ARG A 170 -15.40 8.13 -18.05
C ARG A 170 -14.30 7.71 -19.02
N PHE A 171 -13.16 8.39 -18.97
CA PHE A 171 -11.99 8.02 -19.75
C PHE A 171 -11.52 6.60 -19.39
N ALA A 172 -11.42 6.29 -18.09
CA ALA A 172 -10.97 4.97 -17.64
C ALA A 172 -11.93 3.85 -18.02
N GLN A 173 -13.24 4.07 -17.84
CA GLN A 173 -14.28 3.12 -18.28
C GLN A 173 -14.14 2.79 -19.77
N MET A 174 -14.03 3.80 -20.64
CA MET A 174 -13.94 3.60 -22.08
C MET A 174 -12.65 2.89 -22.49
N ALA A 175 -11.52 3.26 -21.87
CA ALA A 175 -10.23 2.62 -22.13
C ALA A 175 -10.24 1.12 -21.77
N LEU A 176 -10.86 0.75 -20.66
CA LEU A 176 -10.99 -0.63 -20.20
C LEU A 176 -11.92 -1.46 -21.11
N VAL A 177 -13.09 -0.91 -21.47
CA VAL A 177 -14.03 -1.58 -22.39
C VAL A 177 -13.37 -1.85 -23.74
N ARG A 178 -12.65 -0.89 -24.30
CA ARG A 178 -11.92 -1.07 -25.57
C ARG A 178 -10.82 -2.11 -25.45
N ASN A 179 -10.08 -2.14 -24.35
CA ASN A 179 -9.03 -3.13 -24.15
C ASN A 179 -9.61 -4.56 -24.08
N ALA A 180 -10.77 -4.73 -23.46
CA ALA A 180 -11.48 -6.01 -23.43
C ALA A 180 -11.92 -6.46 -24.84
N HIS A 181 -12.39 -5.52 -25.68
CA HIS A 181 -12.74 -5.81 -27.08
C HIS A 181 -11.53 -6.13 -27.96
N ASP A 182 -10.45 -5.34 -27.85
CA ASP A 182 -9.22 -5.51 -28.66
C ASP A 182 -8.47 -6.82 -28.33
N SER A 183 -8.59 -7.33 -27.11
CA SER A 183 -7.76 -8.46 -26.62
C SER A 183 -8.38 -9.85 -26.84
N GLY A 184 -9.61 -9.95 -27.34
CA GLY A 184 -10.25 -11.21 -27.74
C GLY A 184 -10.34 -12.34 -26.68
N THR A 185 -10.00 -12.05 -25.42
CA THR A 185 -9.82 -13.04 -24.35
C THR A 185 -10.46 -12.53 -23.06
N ILE A 186 -10.84 -13.47 -22.19
CA ILE A 186 -11.37 -13.35 -20.82
C ILE A 186 -10.32 -12.71 -19.86
N ALA A 187 -9.65 -11.65 -20.28
CA ALA A 187 -8.64 -10.90 -19.51
C ALA A 187 -9.25 -9.67 -18.80
N ALA A 188 -10.57 -9.50 -18.88
CA ALA A 188 -11.28 -8.48 -18.12
C ALA A 188 -11.14 -8.73 -16.61
N ASP A 189 -11.14 -10.00 -16.14
CA ASP A 189 -11.12 -10.32 -14.71
C ASP A 189 -9.78 -10.02 -14.01
N THR A 190 -8.66 -10.05 -14.74
CA THR A 190 -7.32 -9.85 -14.15
C THR A 190 -6.82 -8.41 -14.26
N ALA A 191 -7.28 -7.63 -15.25
CA ALA A 191 -6.83 -6.25 -15.43
C ALA A 191 -7.19 -5.36 -14.24
N TYR A 192 -8.34 -5.59 -13.59
CA TYR A 192 -8.75 -4.86 -12.39
C TYR A 192 -7.92 -5.19 -11.14
N GLN A 193 -7.15 -6.28 -11.17
CA GLN A 193 -6.38 -6.76 -10.03
C GLN A 193 -4.97 -6.17 -9.97
N ASN A 194 -4.49 -5.54 -11.05
CA ASN A 194 -3.17 -4.94 -11.12
C ASN A 194 -3.25 -3.44 -11.46
N PRO A 195 -3.02 -2.53 -10.48
CA PRO A 195 -3.05 -1.09 -10.70
C PRO A 195 -2.14 -0.61 -11.83
N GLU A 196 -0.98 -1.24 -12.00
CA GLU A 196 -0.02 -0.89 -13.06
C GLU A 196 -0.51 -1.30 -14.45
N GLU A 197 -1.19 -2.44 -14.56
CA GLU A 197 -1.82 -2.85 -15.82
C GLU A 197 -2.92 -1.91 -16.22
N VAL A 198 -3.76 -1.47 -15.27
CA VAL A 198 -4.77 -0.45 -15.53
C VAL A 198 -4.11 0.83 -16.02
N ALA A 199 -3.09 1.35 -15.32
CA ALA A 199 -2.35 2.54 -15.75
C ALA A 199 -1.79 2.39 -17.18
N ARG A 200 -1.24 1.21 -17.51
CA ARG A 200 -0.71 0.89 -18.85
C ARG A 200 -1.81 0.84 -19.91
N ILE A 201 -3.00 0.31 -19.59
CA ILE A 201 -4.17 0.33 -20.48
C ILE A 201 -4.59 1.78 -20.75
N LEU A 202 -4.69 2.60 -19.70
CA LEU A 202 -5.03 4.02 -19.81
C LEU A 202 -4.04 4.77 -20.70
N ALA A 203 -2.74 4.59 -20.49
CA ALA A 203 -1.68 5.22 -21.28
C ALA A 203 -1.74 4.83 -22.76
N ARG A 204 -1.89 3.53 -23.06
CA ARG A 204 -2.05 3.06 -24.45
C ARG A 204 -3.32 3.59 -25.10
N SER A 205 -4.42 3.65 -24.35
CA SER A 205 -5.69 4.20 -24.86
C SER A 205 -5.57 5.69 -25.14
N PHE A 206 -4.89 6.45 -24.27
CA PHE A 206 -4.61 7.86 -24.48
C PHE A 206 -3.81 8.09 -25.76
N TYR A 207 -2.72 7.34 -25.94
CA TYR A 207 -1.90 7.40 -27.16
C TYR A 207 -2.72 7.11 -28.43
N LYS A 208 -3.48 6.01 -28.44
CA LYS A 208 -4.34 5.64 -29.59
C LYS A 208 -5.35 6.74 -29.93
N GLU A 209 -5.99 7.35 -28.93
CA GLU A 209 -6.96 8.43 -29.15
C GLU A 209 -6.30 9.70 -29.69
N MET A 210 -5.12 10.06 -29.20
CA MET A 210 -4.38 11.21 -29.74
C MET A 210 -4.03 11.01 -31.22
N THR A 211 -3.53 9.82 -31.58
CA THR A 211 -3.24 9.49 -32.99
C THR A 211 -4.52 9.53 -33.84
N ARG A 212 -5.63 8.98 -33.33
CA ARG A 212 -6.93 8.98 -34.04
C ARG A 212 -7.50 10.38 -34.24
N ALA A 213 -7.28 11.29 -33.29
CA ALA A 213 -7.69 12.69 -33.38
C ALA A 213 -6.81 13.53 -34.32
N GLY A 214 -5.74 12.94 -34.89
CA GLY A 214 -4.88 13.59 -35.88
C GLY A 214 -3.74 14.39 -35.29
N PHE A 215 -3.40 14.20 -34.01
CA PHE A 215 -2.24 14.87 -33.40
C PHE A 215 -0.93 14.28 -33.95
N ALA A 216 0.01 15.17 -34.30
CA ALA A 216 1.33 14.78 -34.77
C ALA A 216 2.18 14.22 -33.62
N PRO A 217 3.18 13.36 -33.89
CA PRO A 217 4.05 12.77 -32.86
C PRO A 217 4.68 13.79 -31.90
N GLY A 218 5.12 14.95 -32.40
CA GLY A 218 5.68 16.00 -31.56
C GLY A 218 4.67 16.61 -30.56
N GLN A 219 3.39 16.70 -30.94
CA GLN A 219 2.33 17.16 -30.04
C GLN A 219 2.01 16.12 -28.97
N ILE A 220 2.10 14.83 -29.32
CA ILE A 220 1.94 13.72 -28.37
C ILE A 220 3.05 13.73 -27.33
N VAL A 221 4.30 13.93 -27.75
CA VAL A 221 5.44 14.05 -26.82
C VAL A 221 5.28 15.27 -25.90
N SER A 222 4.83 16.40 -26.43
CA SER A 222 4.57 17.60 -25.63
C SER A 222 3.50 17.36 -24.56
N ALA A 223 2.39 16.71 -24.91
CA ALA A 223 1.36 16.34 -23.96
C ALA A 223 1.86 15.36 -22.88
N ALA A 224 2.68 14.37 -23.26
CA ALA A 224 3.30 13.46 -22.30
C ALA A 224 4.26 14.20 -21.35
N THR A 225 5.01 15.17 -21.87
CA THR A 225 5.92 16.00 -21.06
C THR A 225 5.16 16.84 -20.04
N GLU A 226 4.02 17.41 -20.42
CA GLU A 226 3.12 18.14 -19.52
C GLU A 226 2.62 17.23 -18.38
N LEU A 227 2.20 16.01 -18.69
CA LEU A 227 1.77 15.03 -17.68
C LEU A 227 2.89 14.68 -16.68
N ILE A 228 4.12 14.49 -17.17
CA ILE A 228 5.29 14.27 -16.30
C ILE A 228 5.54 15.50 -15.41
N GLY A 229 5.39 16.70 -15.95
CA GLY A 229 5.50 17.95 -15.21
C GLY A 229 4.49 18.04 -14.06
N GLN A 230 3.22 17.70 -14.32
CA GLN A 230 2.18 17.69 -13.29
C GLN A 230 2.44 16.64 -12.20
N LEU A 231 2.95 15.46 -12.58
CA LEU A 231 3.33 14.41 -11.63
C LEU A 231 4.46 14.89 -10.70
N GLY A 232 5.48 15.54 -11.26
CA GLY A 232 6.58 16.12 -10.48
C GLY A 232 6.09 17.15 -9.45
N GLY A 233 5.11 17.97 -9.82
CA GLY A 233 4.46 18.92 -8.90
C GLY A 233 3.66 18.24 -7.78
N ALA A 234 2.90 17.18 -8.10
CA ALA A 234 2.09 16.45 -7.12
C ALA A 234 2.97 15.73 -6.07
N ILE A 235 4.05 15.06 -6.50
CA ILE A 235 4.97 14.33 -5.60
C ILE A 235 5.60 15.29 -4.58
N GLN A 236 6.01 16.49 -5.00
CA GLN A 236 6.58 17.51 -4.12
C GLN A 236 5.59 18.04 -3.07
N GLN A 237 4.29 18.06 -3.36
CA GLN A 237 3.25 18.47 -2.40
C GLN A 237 3.00 17.39 -1.34
N THR A 238 2.90 16.12 -1.74
CA THR A 238 2.77 15.00 -0.79
C THR A 238 3.97 14.85 0.16
N GLY A 239 5.19 15.14 -0.31
CA GLY A 239 6.39 15.11 0.54
C GLY A 239 6.45 16.23 1.60
N LYS A 240 5.71 17.33 1.41
CA LYS A 240 5.59 18.41 2.42
C LYS A 240 4.51 18.14 3.46
N ALA A 241 3.42 17.44 3.09
CA ALA A 241 2.31 17.13 3.99
C ALA A 241 2.66 16.05 5.03
N GLY A 242 3.61 15.15 4.75
CA GLY A 242 4.06 14.12 5.70
C GLY A 242 5.11 14.57 6.73
N ARG A 243 5.47 15.86 6.76
CA ARG A 243 6.48 16.44 7.68
C ARG A 243 5.88 17.32 8.79
N GLN A 244 4.56 17.44 8.87
CA GLN A 244 3.86 18.23 9.90
C GLN A 244 3.20 17.35 10.96
#